data_AF-A0A3L6FPF0-F1
#
_entry.id   AF-A0A3L6FPF0-F1
#
_cell.length_a   1.000
_cell.length_b   1.000
_cell.length_c   1.000
_cell.angle_alpha   90.00
_cell.angle_beta   90.00
_cell.angle_gamma   90.00
#
_symmetry.space_group_name_H-M   'P 1'
#
loop_
_entity.id
_entity.type
_entity.pdbx_description
1 polymer ?
#
loop_
_entity_poly.entity_id
_entity_poly.type
_entity_poly.pdbx_seq_one_letter_code
_entity_poly.pdbx_strand_id
1 'polypeptide(L)'
;MSTLHTSNSSFPQSLDEIPNKALRNKDGSRVCEDFVSLVQEWLQKFQAADSLGGVFGDTNKSELAAFASYALAFPSNFLALVDTYDVIRSGIPNFCAVALALHDLGYKASGIRLDSGDLAYLFIEARKVFRAVEKEFNLPGFAKMGHEVDAFGIGTYLVTCYSQAALGCVFKLVEINNRPRIKLSEDVAKVSIPCKKRCFRLYGKEGYPLVDIMIRESEPSPKAGERILCRHPFIESKRAYVVPQHVEELLQYYWPGTSDKPRAELPSLEKIRSRCMQQLEKLRPDHIRRLNPHRTR
;
A
#
# COMPACT_ATOMS: atom_id res chain seq x y z
N MET A 1 7.80 -8.16 -5.93
CA MET A 1 8.68 -7.18 -6.61
C MET A 1 9.71 -6.70 -5.61
N SER A 2 10.81 -7.43 -5.44
CA SER A 2 11.92 -6.98 -4.61
C SER A 2 13.06 -6.56 -5.54
N THR A 3 13.13 -5.28 -5.89
CA THR A 3 14.41 -4.69 -6.29
C THR A 3 15.21 -4.58 -5.00
N LEU A 4 15.93 -5.63 -4.62
CA LEU A 4 16.56 -5.65 -3.29
C LEU A 4 17.72 -4.65 -3.26
N HIS A 5 17.89 -3.97 -2.13
CA HIS A 5 19.13 -3.28 -1.76
C HIS A 5 20.28 -4.27 -1.50
N THR A 6 20.10 -5.58 -1.76
CA THR A 6 21.19 -6.56 -1.77
C THR A 6 22.10 -6.27 -2.96
N SER A 7 22.86 -5.20 -2.74
CA SER A 7 24.17 -4.89 -3.22
C SER A 7 24.36 -5.01 -4.73
N ASN A 8 24.52 -3.86 -5.38
CA ASN A 8 25.33 -3.74 -6.59
C ASN A 8 26.73 -4.40 -6.44
N SER A 9 27.17 -4.82 -5.23
CA SER A 9 28.37 -5.66 -5.03
C SER A 9 28.18 -7.16 -5.31
N SER A 10 26.95 -7.63 -5.56
CA SER A 10 26.65 -9.00 -6.02
C SER A 10 26.35 -9.07 -7.53
N PHE A 11 26.32 -7.91 -8.19
CA PHE A 11 26.14 -7.75 -9.62
C PHE A 11 27.51 -7.60 -10.30
N PRO A 12 27.61 -7.87 -11.63
CA PRO A 12 28.84 -7.70 -12.37
C PRO A 12 29.44 -6.31 -12.14
N GLN A 13 30.74 -6.26 -11.83
CA GLN A 13 31.43 -4.99 -11.52
C GLN A 13 31.68 -4.17 -12.78
N SER A 14 31.59 -4.82 -13.94
CA SER A 14 31.78 -4.24 -15.26
C SER A 14 30.84 -4.87 -16.29
N LEU A 15 30.62 -4.17 -17.39
CA LEU A 15 29.81 -4.67 -18.51
C LEU A 15 30.43 -5.90 -19.20
N ASP A 16 31.73 -6.12 -19.00
CA ASP A 16 32.47 -7.26 -19.58
C ASP A 16 32.20 -8.58 -18.86
N GLU A 17 31.77 -8.52 -17.60
CA GLU A 17 31.39 -9.69 -16.81
C GLU A 17 30.01 -10.26 -17.17
N ILE A 18 29.25 -9.60 -18.06
CA ILE A 18 27.93 -10.06 -18.50
C ILE A 18 28.11 -11.18 -19.53
N PRO A 19 27.77 -12.45 -19.22
CA PRO A 19 28.14 -13.59 -20.05
C PRO A 19 27.28 -13.71 -21.32
N ASN A 20 25.98 -13.41 -21.22
CA ASN A 20 25.07 -13.42 -22.37
C ASN A 20 24.51 -12.02 -22.56
N LYS A 21 24.94 -11.38 -23.65
CA LYS A 21 24.58 -10.00 -24.01
C LYS A 21 23.45 -9.92 -25.03
N ALA A 22 22.99 -11.07 -25.54
CA ALA A 22 21.96 -11.09 -26.56
C ALA A 22 20.58 -10.84 -25.97
N LEU A 23 19.82 -9.92 -26.59
CA LEU A 23 18.44 -9.63 -26.24
C LEU A 23 17.55 -9.72 -27.48
N ARG A 24 16.58 -10.63 -27.43
CA ARG A 24 15.54 -10.72 -28.47
C ARG A 24 14.60 -9.53 -28.34
N ASN A 25 14.23 -8.93 -29.46
CA ASN A 25 13.22 -7.88 -29.48
C ASN A 25 11.84 -8.40 -29.05
N LYS A 26 10.93 -7.49 -28.72
CA LYS A 26 9.64 -7.84 -28.13
C LYS A 26 8.72 -8.66 -29.04
N ASP A 27 8.78 -8.42 -30.36
CA ASP A 27 7.97 -9.16 -31.34
C ASP A 27 8.59 -10.52 -31.73
N GLY A 28 9.81 -10.80 -31.26
CA GLY A 28 10.56 -12.01 -31.51
C GLY A 28 11.27 -12.08 -32.86
N SER A 29 11.12 -11.07 -33.72
CA SER A 29 11.59 -11.05 -35.11
C SER A 29 13.10 -10.88 -35.27
N ARG A 30 13.77 -10.24 -34.31
CA ARG A 30 15.22 -9.96 -34.35
C ARG A 30 15.87 -10.20 -32.99
N VAL A 31 17.15 -10.52 -33.02
CA VAL A 31 18.00 -10.60 -31.83
C VAL A 31 19.04 -9.50 -31.92
N CYS A 32 19.12 -8.66 -30.89
CA CYS A 32 20.27 -7.80 -30.66
C CYS A 32 21.35 -8.67 -30.04
N GLU A 33 22.40 -9.00 -30.78
CA GLU A 33 23.47 -9.88 -30.30
C GLU A 33 24.26 -9.28 -29.14
N ASP A 34 24.32 -7.95 -29.07
CA ASP A 34 25.00 -7.22 -27.99
C ASP A 34 24.19 -6.01 -27.50
N PHE A 35 23.26 -6.28 -26.59
CA PHE A 35 22.48 -5.26 -25.90
C PHE A 35 23.34 -4.35 -25.03
N VAL A 36 24.45 -4.86 -24.51
CA VAL A 36 25.34 -4.11 -23.61
C VAL A 36 26.04 -2.98 -24.37
N SER A 37 26.52 -3.27 -25.58
CA SER A 37 27.06 -2.25 -26.48
C SER A 37 26.01 -1.19 -26.83
N LEU A 38 24.76 -1.60 -27.13
CA LEU A 38 23.67 -0.67 -27.39
C LEU A 38 23.38 0.26 -26.20
N VAL A 39 23.44 -0.26 -24.97
CA VAL A 39 23.30 0.55 -23.75
C VAL A 39 24.43 1.59 -23.64
N GLN A 40 25.67 1.20 -23.94
CA GLN A 40 26.80 2.13 -23.91
C GLN A 40 26.67 3.23 -24.96
N GLU A 41 26.24 2.89 -26.18
CA GLU A 41 25.96 3.87 -27.23
C GLU A 41 24.90 4.88 -26.79
N TRP A 42 23.82 4.40 -26.17
CA TRP A 42 22.77 5.29 -25.65
C TRP A 42 23.24 6.16 -24.50
N LEU A 43 24.10 5.65 -23.61
CA LEU A 43 24.69 6.44 -22.55
C LEU A 43 25.56 7.57 -23.12
N GLN A 44 26.39 7.26 -24.11
CA GLN A 44 27.23 8.28 -24.79
C GLN A 44 26.37 9.34 -25.49
N LYS A 45 25.32 8.93 -26.22
CA LYS A 45 24.37 9.86 -26.85
C LYS A 45 23.67 10.74 -25.82
N PHE A 46 23.26 10.16 -24.70
CA PHE A 46 22.61 10.88 -23.61
C PHE A 46 23.56 11.90 -22.96
N GLN A 47 24.82 11.53 -22.70
CA GLN A 47 25.83 12.41 -22.10
C GLN A 47 26.30 13.53 -23.06
N ALA A 48 26.27 13.29 -24.37
CA ALA A 48 26.67 14.26 -25.38
C ALA A 48 25.56 15.27 -25.76
N ALA A 49 24.33 15.07 -25.28
CA ALA A 49 23.19 15.93 -25.62
C ALA A 49 23.21 17.25 -24.82
N ASP A 50 23.52 18.35 -25.50
CA ASP A 50 23.59 19.69 -24.89
C ASP A 50 22.29 20.13 -24.20
N SER A 51 21.13 19.67 -24.72
CA SER A 51 19.79 19.99 -24.21
C SER A 51 19.46 19.32 -22.88
N LEU A 52 20.20 18.27 -22.51
CA LEU A 52 20.10 17.57 -21.24
C LEU A 52 20.99 18.21 -20.16
N GLY A 53 21.71 19.28 -20.53
CA GLY A 53 22.67 20.00 -19.70
C GLY A 53 23.91 19.15 -19.54
N GLY A 54 25.08 19.68 -19.95
CA GLY A 54 26.40 19.05 -19.81
C GLY A 54 26.88 18.83 -18.36
N VAL A 55 25.97 18.37 -17.50
CA VAL A 55 26.09 18.13 -16.06
C VAL A 55 26.32 16.65 -15.77
N PHE A 56 26.01 15.76 -16.72
CA PHE A 56 26.22 14.32 -16.57
C PHE A 56 27.63 13.94 -17.02
N GLY A 57 28.56 13.89 -16.05
CA GLY A 57 29.89 13.32 -16.24
C GLY A 57 29.88 11.78 -16.25
N ASP A 58 31.00 11.17 -15.86
CA ASP A 58 31.11 9.71 -15.76
C ASP A 58 30.09 9.15 -14.76
N THR A 59 29.29 8.18 -15.22
CA THR A 59 28.35 7.42 -14.38
C THR A 59 29.04 6.20 -13.77
N ASN A 60 28.42 5.62 -12.75
CA ASN A 60 28.94 4.41 -12.14
C ASN A 60 28.75 3.20 -13.10
N LYS A 61 29.86 2.55 -13.47
CA LYS A 61 29.87 1.43 -14.41
C LYS A 61 29.25 0.15 -13.85
N SER A 62 29.41 -0.13 -12.55
CA SER A 62 28.81 -1.32 -11.93
C SER A 62 27.29 -1.16 -11.79
N GLU A 63 26.82 0.07 -11.55
CA GLU A 63 25.38 0.39 -11.56
C GLU A 63 24.79 0.19 -12.97
N LEU A 64 25.47 0.66 -14.01
CA LEU A 64 25.05 0.42 -15.39
C LEU A 64 25.03 -1.08 -15.74
N ALA A 65 26.05 -1.83 -15.31
CA ALA A 65 26.12 -3.28 -15.52
C ALA A 65 25.01 -4.03 -14.79
N ALA A 66 24.68 -3.61 -13.56
CA ALA A 66 23.54 -4.15 -12.82
C ALA A 66 22.21 -3.89 -13.55
N PHE A 67 22.00 -2.67 -14.06
CA PHE A 67 20.79 -2.33 -14.81
C PHE A 67 20.69 -3.09 -16.13
N ALA A 68 21.78 -3.18 -16.89
CA ALA A 68 21.82 -3.94 -18.15
C ALA A 68 21.55 -5.44 -17.91
N SER A 69 22.15 -6.02 -16.87
CA SER A 69 21.91 -7.42 -16.48
C SER A 69 20.44 -7.65 -16.08
N TYR A 70 19.85 -6.72 -15.33
CA TYR A 70 18.45 -6.80 -14.94
C TYR A 70 17.50 -6.67 -16.14
N ALA A 71 17.81 -5.77 -17.07
CA ALA A 71 17.07 -5.59 -18.32
C ALA A 71 17.16 -6.82 -19.24
N LEU A 72 18.33 -7.48 -19.32
CA LEU A 72 18.48 -8.73 -20.07
C LEU A 72 17.60 -9.85 -19.50
N ALA A 73 17.50 -9.95 -18.18
CA ALA A 73 16.68 -10.96 -17.52
C ALA A 73 15.17 -10.63 -17.55
N PHE A 74 14.81 -9.34 -17.44
CA PHE A 74 13.42 -8.89 -17.30
C PHE A 74 13.11 -7.69 -18.23
N PRO A 75 13.24 -7.83 -19.56
CA PRO A 75 13.16 -6.71 -20.49
C PRO A 75 11.77 -6.05 -20.52
N SER A 76 10.71 -6.80 -20.23
CA SER A 76 9.34 -6.28 -20.18
C SER A 76 8.97 -5.59 -18.86
N ASN A 77 9.74 -5.81 -17.78
CA ASN A 77 9.42 -5.35 -16.42
C ASN A 77 10.62 -4.62 -15.78
N PHE A 78 11.39 -3.88 -16.58
CA PHE A 78 12.58 -3.18 -16.11
C PHE A 78 12.22 -2.01 -15.18
N LEU A 79 12.51 -2.16 -13.89
CA LEU A 79 12.38 -1.16 -12.82
C LEU A 79 13.74 -0.98 -12.14
N ALA A 80 14.31 0.23 -12.17
CA ALA A 80 15.67 0.47 -11.67
C ALA A 80 15.68 1.13 -10.28
N LEU A 81 16.57 0.68 -9.40
CA LEU A 81 16.90 1.36 -8.14
C LEU A 81 17.99 2.41 -8.40
N VAL A 82 17.64 3.69 -8.41
CA VAL A 82 18.53 4.74 -8.92
C VAL A 82 19.28 5.53 -7.84
N ASP A 83 19.06 5.22 -6.56
CA ASP A 83 19.67 5.92 -5.42
C ASP A 83 20.80 5.13 -4.74
N THR A 84 21.47 4.25 -5.48
CA THR A 84 22.60 3.47 -4.92
C THR A 84 23.86 4.34 -4.73
N TYR A 85 24.13 5.24 -5.68
CA TYR A 85 25.29 6.13 -5.64
C TYR A 85 24.86 7.61 -5.64
N ASP A 86 24.58 8.15 -6.82
CA ASP A 86 24.06 9.51 -7.00
C ASP A 86 22.89 9.43 -7.98
N VAL A 87 21.70 9.82 -7.52
CA VAL A 87 20.47 9.76 -8.30
C VAL A 87 20.59 10.56 -9.59
N ILE A 88 21.05 11.80 -9.49
CA ILE A 88 21.03 12.72 -10.63
C ILE A 88 22.22 12.46 -11.55
N ARG A 89 23.41 12.24 -11.00
CA ARG A 89 24.65 12.12 -11.78
C ARG A 89 24.93 10.71 -12.30
N SER A 90 24.33 9.67 -11.70
CA SER A 90 24.60 8.28 -12.06
C SER A 90 23.33 7.49 -12.35
N GLY A 91 22.43 7.37 -11.38
CA GLY A 91 21.28 6.45 -11.46
C GLY A 91 20.28 6.80 -12.56
N ILE A 92 19.88 8.07 -12.66
CA ILE A 92 18.97 8.55 -13.71
C ILE A 92 19.61 8.43 -15.11
N PRO A 93 20.85 8.89 -15.36
CA PRO A 93 21.52 8.67 -16.64
C PRO A 93 21.63 7.19 -17.03
N ASN A 94 22.06 6.32 -16.11
CA ASN A 94 22.18 4.89 -16.34
C ASN A 94 20.82 4.25 -16.66
N PHE A 95 19.76 4.64 -15.93
CA PHE A 95 18.40 4.19 -16.22
C PHE A 95 17.95 4.63 -17.61
N CYS A 96 18.17 5.90 -17.98
CA CYS A 96 17.79 6.43 -19.29
C CYS A 96 18.49 5.65 -20.41
N ALA A 97 19.80 5.39 -20.30
CA ALA A 97 20.55 4.63 -21.29
C ALA A 97 19.94 3.23 -21.52
N VAL A 98 19.64 2.50 -20.44
CA VAL A 98 19.04 1.16 -20.53
C VAL A 98 17.60 1.22 -21.03
N ALA A 99 16.81 2.19 -20.59
CA ALA A 99 15.42 2.36 -21.03
C ALA A 99 15.33 2.69 -22.53
N LEU A 100 16.24 3.51 -23.05
CA LEU A 100 16.33 3.85 -24.48
C LEU A 100 16.77 2.64 -25.31
N ALA A 101 17.78 1.90 -24.86
CA ALA A 101 18.19 0.65 -25.52
C ALA A 101 17.05 -0.40 -25.55
N LEU A 102 16.29 -0.52 -24.46
CA LEU A 102 15.10 -1.37 -24.41
C LEU A 102 14.01 -0.88 -25.37
N HIS A 103 13.82 0.43 -25.48
CA HIS A 103 12.84 1.04 -26.37
C HIS A 103 13.13 0.73 -27.85
N ASP A 104 14.40 0.76 -28.27
CA ASP A 104 14.82 0.37 -29.63
C ASP A 104 14.45 -1.08 -29.96
N LEU A 105 14.39 -1.94 -28.95
CA LEU A 105 14.00 -3.35 -29.07
C LEU A 105 12.49 -3.58 -28.86
N GLY A 106 11.71 -2.51 -28.76
CA GLY A 106 10.25 -2.54 -28.60
C GLY A 106 9.76 -2.79 -27.18
N TYR A 107 10.66 -2.83 -26.19
CA TYR A 107 10.31 -2.94 -24.78
C TYR A 107 10.00 -1.58 -24.17
N LYS A 108 9.35 -1.59 -23.01
CA LYS A 108 9.04 -0.38 -22.25
C LYS A 108 9.50 -0.55 -20.81
N ALA A 109 10.34 0.37 -20.34
CA ALA A 109 10.72 0.42 -18.93
C ALA A 109 9.48 0.67 -18.04
N SER A 110 9.48 0.08 -16.86
CA SER A 110 8.41 0.23 -15.87
C SER A 110 8.57 1.49 -15.02
N GLY A 111 9.81 1.93 -14.77
CA GLY A 111 10.10 3.17 -14.04
C GLY A 111 11.37 3.10 -13.19
N ILE A 112 11.43 3.99 -12.20
CA ILE A 112 12.52 4.08 -11.21
C ILE A 112 11.99 3.88 -9.78
N ARG A 113 12.85 3.47 -8.86
CA ARG A 113 12.61 3.45 -7.41
C ARG A 113 13.62 4.33 -6.70
N LEU A 114 13.12 5.14 -5.78
CA LEU A 114 13.88 5.94 -4.81
C LEU A 114 13.53 5.46 -3.40
N ASP A 115 14.52 5.13 -2.58
CA ASP A 115 14.35 4.64 -1.20
C ASP A 115 14.95 5.63 -0.16
N SER A 116 15.75 6.60 -0.62
CA SER A 116 16.48 7.54 0.24
C SER A 116 16.56 8.96 -0.33
N GLY A 117 16.96 9.92 0.51
CA GLY A 117 17.13 11.34 0.16
C GLY A 117 15.86 12.19 0.28
N ASP A 118 15.92 13.42 -0.22
CA ASP A 118 14.74 14.28 -0.35
C ASP A 118 13.90 13.79 -1.53
N LEU A 119 13.00 12.85 -1.25
CA LEU A 119 12.18 12.21 -2.27
C LEU A 119 11.39 13.24 -3.09
N ALA A 120 10.82 14.27 -2.43
CA ALA A 120 10.03 15.28 -3.12
C ALA A 120 10.86 16.05 -4.16
N TYR A 121 12.07 16.47 -3.77
CA TYR A 121 13.01 17.11 -4.67
C TYR A 121 13.47 16.16 -5.79
N LEU A 122 13.88 14.93 -5.44
CA LEU A 122 14.44 13.96 -6.39
C LEU A 122 13.41 13.52 -7.44
N PHE A 123 12.12 13.38 -7.07
CA PHE A 123 11.05 13.11 -8.04
C PHE A 123 10.88 14.27 -9.03
N ILE A 124 10.98 15.52 -8.58
CA ILE A 124 10.87 16.70 -9.44
C ILE A 124 12.05 16.74 -10.43
N GLU A 125 13.28 16.52 -9.96
CA GLU A 125 14.47 16.54 -10.81
C GLU A 125 14.50 15.39 -11.82
N ALA A 126 14.22 14.16 -11.39
CA ALA A 126 14.12 13.01 -12.29
C ALA A 126 13.12 13.26 -13.44
N ARG A 127 11.99 13.91 -13.12
CA ARG A 127 10.96 14.26 -14.10
C ARG A 127 11.42 15.31 -15.11
N LYS A 128 12.20 16.31 -14.67
CA LYS A 128 12.78 17.30 -15.60
C LYS A 128 13.67 16.61 -16.63
N VAL A 129 14.50 15.67 -16.19
CA VAL A 129 15.36 14.87 -17.07
C VAL A 129 14.51 14.04 -18.04
N PHE A 130 13.50 13.30 -17.57
CA PHE A 130 12.66 12.48 -18.47
C PHE A 130 11.90 13.31 -19.52
N ARG A 131 11.45 14.53 -19.18
CA ARG A 131 10.83 15.45 -20.15
C ARG A 131 11.83 15.96 -21.18
N ALA A 132 13.06 16.23 -20.76
CA ALA A 132 14.12 16.63 -21.68
C ALA A 132 14.48 15.48 -22.63
N VAL A 133 14.58 14.24 -22.14
CA VAL A 133 14.81 13.03 -22.97
C VAL A 133 13.68 12.83 -23.98
N GLU A 134 12.42 12.93 -23.54
CA GLU A 134 11.25 12.82 -24.42
C GLU A 134 11.32 13.82 -25.58
N LYS A 135 11.72 15.07 -25.28
CA LYS A 135 11.83 16.14 -26.26
C LYS A 135 13.03 15.94 -27.19
N GLU A 136 14.19 15.58 -26.64
CA GLU A 136 15.45 15.43 -27.39
C GLU A 136 15.39 14.28 -28.39
N PHE A 137 14.89 13.12 -27.95
CA PHE A 137 14.86 11.91 -28.77
C PHE A 137 13.49 11.65 -29.42
N ASN A 138 12.55 12.58 -29.29
CA ASN A 138 11.19 12.51 -29.84
C ASN A 138 10.45 11.21 -29.45
N LEU A 139 10.41 10.93 -28.14
CA LEU A 139 9.87 9.70 -27.55
C LEU A 139 8.57 9.97 -26.79
N PRO A 140 7.42 10.08 -27.48
CA PRO A 140 6.17 10.48 -26.86
C PRO A 140 5.77 9.51 -25.74
N GLY A 141 5.56 10.05 -24.55
CA GLY A 141 5.19 9.29 -23.37
C GLY A 141 6.34 8.77 -22.52
N PHE A 142 7.61 9.07 -22.86
CA PHE A 142 8.74 8.70 -22.01
C PHE A 142 8.66 9.38 -20.64
N ALA A 143 8.26 10.66 -20.57
CA ALA A 143 8.05 11.38 -19.31
C ALA A 143 6.76 10.97 -18.57
N LYS A 144 5.91 10.15 -19.19
CA LYS A 144 4.74 9.56 -18.49
C LYS A 144 5.14 8.41 -17.57
N MET A 145 6.38 7.92 -17.63
CA MET A 145 6.93 6.94 -16.68
C MET A 145 7.24 7.54 -15.28
N GLY A 146 6.82 8.80 -15.04
CA GLY A 146 6.98 9.51 -13.77
C GLY A 146 5.88 10.54 -13.53
N HIS A 147 4.61 10.14 -13.66
CA HIS A 147 3.48 10.99 -13.29
C HIS A 147 3.34 11.04 -11.76
N GLU A 148 4.04 11.96 -11.10
CA GLU A 148 4.03 12.00 -9.62
C GLU A 148 4.47 10.64 -9.05
N VAL A 149 4.37 10.43 -7.73
CA VAL A 149 4.71 9.13 -7.14
C VAL A 149 3.60 8.15 -7.46
N ASP A 150 3.85 7.19 -8.36
CA ASP A 150 2.84 6.21 -8.79
C ASP A 150 2.55 5.12 -7.74
N ALA A 151 3.53 4.83 -6.88
CA ALA A 151 3.42 3.80 -5.85
C ALA A 151 4.29 4.12 -4.62
N PHE A 152 3.78 3.80 -3.44
CA PHE A 152 4.51 3.88 -2.18
C PHE A 152 4.75 2.46 -1.62
N GLY A 153 6.01 2.11 -1.40
CA GLY A 153 6.38 0.91 -0.65
C GLY A 153 6.61 1.27 0.82
N ILE A 154 5.70 0.85 1.72
CA ILE A 154 5.84 1.13 3.16
C ILE A 154 6.18 -0.17 3.88
N GLY A 155 7.39 -0.23 4.45
CA GLY A 155 7.87 -1.39 5.19
C GLY A 155 7.56 -1.31 6.68
N THR A 156 8.61 -1.08 7.48
CA THR A 156 8.60 -1.21 8.95
C THR A 156 7.44 -0.50 9.63
N TYR A 157 7.16 0.76 9.27
CA TYR A 157 6.12 1.55 9.93
C TYR A 157 4.72 0.93 9.81
N LEU A 158 4.40 0.35 8.66
CA LEU A 158 3.11 -0.31 8.41
C LEU A 158 3.02 -1.64 9.16
N VAL A 159 4.06 -2.48 9.05
CA VAL A 159 4.04 -3.85 9.60
C VAL A 159 4.10 -3.85 11.13
N THR A 160 4.86 -2.93 11.72
CA THR A 160 5.06 -2.86 13.17
C THR A 160 4.01 -2.02 13.88
N CYS A 161 3.19 -1.27 13.15
CA CYS A 161 2.33 -0.22 13.70
C CYS A 161 3.13 0.70 14.64
N TYR A 162 4.26 1.23 14.17
CA TYR A 162 5.32 1.81 15.01
C TYR A 162 4.83 2.79 16.10
N SER A 163 3.85 3.63 15.79
CA SER A 163 3.27 4.59 16.75
C SER A 163 2.45 3.95 17.87
N GLN A 164 1.84 2.79 17.63
CA GLN A 164 1.06 2.03 18.59
C GLN A 164 1.07 0.54 18.22
N ALA A 165 2.09 -0.17 18.69
CA ALA A 165 2.32 -1.59 18.35
C ALA A 165 1.27 -2.57 18.92
N ALA A 166 0.30 -2.09 19.72
CA ALA A 166 -0.73 -2.92 20.34
C ALA A 166 -2.11 -2.25 20.34
N LEU A 167 -3.14 -3.02 19.97
CA LEU A 167 -4.53 -2.58 19.94
C LEU A 167 -5.20 -2.54 21.34
N GLY A 168 -4.64 -3.25 22.32
CA GLY A 168 -5.20 -3.33 23.68
C GLY A 168 -6.39 -4.29 23.82
N CYS A 169 -6.52 -5.29 22.94
CA CYS A 169 -7.57 -6.30 23.03
C CYS A 169 -7.51 -7.09 24.35
N VAL A 170 -8.67 -7.38 24.93
CA VAL A 170 -8.78 -8.15 26.18
C VAL A 170 -9.80 -9.28 26.05
N PHE A 171 -9.52 -10.40 26.70
CA PHE A 171 -10.47 -11.50 26.90
C PHE A 171 -10.99 -11.47 28.35
N LYS A 172 -12.30 -11.54 28.54
CA LYS A 172 -12.96 -11.49 29.87
C LYS A 172 -14.12 -12.47 29.93
N LEU A 173 -14.21 -13.22 31.04
CA LEU A 173 -15.39 -14.02 31.37
C LEU A 173 -16.54 -13.09 31.77
N VAL A 174 -17.66 -13.18 31.06
CA VAL A 174 -18.85 -12.34 31.29
C VAL A 174 -20.00 -13.11 31.93
N GLU A 175 -19.97 -14.44 31.88
CA GLU A 175 -21.04 -15.31 32.36
C GLU A 175 -20.52 -16.74 32.59
N ILE A 176 -20.98 -17.41 33.65
CA ILE A 176 -20.74 -18.84 33.92
C ILE A 176 -22.00 -19.46 34.50
N ASN A 177 -22.45 -20.60 33.97
CA ASN A 177 -23.67 -21.28 34.41
C ASN A 177 -24.88 -20.33 34.50
N ASN A 178 -25.07 -19.49 33.47
CA ASN A 178 -26.10 -18.44 33.40
C ASN A 178 -26.04 -17.39 34.54
N ARG A 179 -24.92 -17.31 35.27
CA ARG A 179 -24.68 -16.29 36.30
C ARG A 179 -23.75 -15.21 35.73
N PRO A 180 -24.20 -13.96 35.63
CA PRO A 180 -23.38 -12.85 35.15
C PRO A 180 -22.12 -12.65 35.99
N ARG A 181 -20.99 -12.33 35.33
CA ARG A 181 -19.72 -12.03 35.99
C ARG A 181 -19.25 -10.63 35.62
N ILE A 182 -18.87 -9.88 36.64
CA ILE A 182 -18.33 -8.53 36.51
C ILE A 182 -16.99 -8.47 37.25
N LYS A 183 -15.97 -7.96 36.57
CA LYS A 183 -14.71 -7.55 37.19
C LYS A 183 -14.83 -6.07 37.54
N LEU A 184 -14.74 -5.77 38.84
CA LEU A 184 -14.62 -4.40 39.32
C LEU A 184 -13.15 -3.94 39.22
N SER A 185 -12.99 -2.64 39.03
CA SER A 185 -11.71 -1.95 38.90
C SER A 185 -11.89 -0.55 39.47
N GLU A 186 -10.83 0.00 40.05
CA GLU A 186 -10.80 1.40 40.52
C GLU A 186 -10.99 2.37 39.35
N ASP A 187 -10.45 2.01 38.19
CA ASP A 187 -10.73 2.69 36.92
C ASP A 187 -12.05 2.18 36.33
N VAL A 188 -13.06 3.06 36.29
CA VAL A 188 -14.40 2.80 35.74
C VAL A 188 -14.33 2.31 34.29
N ALA A 189 -13.38 2.79 33.49
CA ALA A 189 -13.24 2.37 32.10
C ALA A 189 -12.78 0.91 31.95
N LYS A 190 -12.25 0.30 33.02
CA LYS A 190 -11.80 -1.10 33.06
C LYS A 190 -12.82 -2.04 33.69
N VAL A 191 -13.97 -1.53 34.14
CA VAL A 191 -15.08 -2.35 34.63
C VAL A 191 -15.71 -3.11 33.45
N SER A 192 -15.82 -4.44 33.57
CA SER A 192 -16.37 -5.26 32.49
C SER A 192 -17.89 -5.21 32.44
N ILE A 193 -18.48 -5.25 31.24
CA ILE A 193 -19.94 -5.37 31.08
C ILE A 193 -20.33 -6.87 31.17
N PRO A 194 -21.21 -7.27 32.11
CA PRO A 194 -21.54 -8.67 32.36
C PRO A 194 -22.50 -9.27 31.30
N CYS A 195 -22.82 -10.56 31.44
CA CYS A 195 -23.75 -11.37 30.62
C CYS A 195 -23.28 -11.70 29.20
N LYS A 196 -23.88 -12.73 28.58
CA LYS A 196 -23.83 -12.94 27.13
C LYS A 196 -24.56 -11.81 26.39
N LYS A 197 -23.95 -11.27 25.34
CA LYS A 197 -24.40 -10.06 24.64
C LYS A 197 -24.41 -10.22 23.13
N ARG A 198 -25.32 -9.49 22.49
CA ARG A 198 -25.38 -9.26 21.04
C ARG A 198 -25.12 -7.79 20.76
N CYS A 199 -24.43 -7.50 19.67
CA CYS A 199 -24.05 -6.13 19.29
C CYS A 199 -24.74 -5.75 17.98
N PHE A 200 -25.31 -4.55 17.93
CA PHE A 200 -25.98 -4.02 16.75
C PHE A 200 -25.49 -2.62 16.42
N ARG A 201 -25.37 -2.32 15.13
CA ARG A 201 -25.13 -0.98 14.63
C ARG A 201 -26.43 -0.36 14.14
N LEU A 202 -26.75 0.83 14.65
CA LEU A 202 -27.95 1.57 14.31
C LEU A 202 -27.62 2.64 13.27
N TYR A 203 -28.36 2.64 12.16
CA TYR A 203 -28.16 3.58 11.06
C TYR A 203 -29.26 4.64 11.01
N GLY A 204 -28.86 5.87 10.70
CA GLY A 204 -29.77 7.01 10.52
C GLY A 204 -30.39 7.06 9.13
N LYS A 205 -31.23 8.07 8.90
CA LYS A 205 -31.88 8.31 7.59
C LYS A 205 -30.89 8.55 6.45
N GLU A 206 -29.75 9.16 6.77
CA GLU A 206 -28.69 9.48 5.80
C GLU A 206 -27.80 8.26 5.49
N GLY A 207 -28.06 7.09 6.08
CA GLY A 207 -27.27 5.88 5.83
C GLY A 207 -25.97 5.80 6.64
N TYR A 208 -25.66 6.79 7.47
CA TYR A 208 -24.53 6.78 8.39
C TYR A 208 -24.82 5.96 9.66
N PRO A 209 -23.81 5.27 10.22
CA PRO A 209 -23.93 4.66 11.54
C PRO A 209 -23.99 5.73 12.62
N LEU A 210 -24.99 5.62 13.50
CA LEU A 210 -25.24 6.56 14.59
C LEU A 210 -24.58 6.10 15.89
N VAL A 211 -24.78 4.82 16.25
CA VAL A 211 -24.31 4.23 17.50
C VAL A 211 -24.26 2.70 17.38
N ASP A 212 -23.32 2.08 18.08
CA ASP A 212 -23.31 0.64 18.30
C ASP A 212 -23.92 0.36 19.69
N ILE A 213 -24.91 -0.52 19.75
CA ILE A 213 -25.59 -0.91 20.99
C ILE A 213 -25.28 -2.36 21.34
N MET A 214 -25.16 -2.62 22.63
CA MET A 214 -25.07 -3.96 23.20
C MET A 214 -26.35 -4.27 23.95
N ILE A 215 -26.94 -5.42 23.66
CA ILE A 215 -28.10 -5.95 24.39
C ILE A 215 -27.77 -7.35 24.91
N ARG A 216 -28.54 -7.83 25.89
CA ARG A 216 -28.43 -9.22 26.36
C ARG A 216 -28.87 -10.17 25.26
N GLU A 217 -28.32 -11.37 25.25
CA GLU A 217 -28.69 -12.42 24.29
C GLU A 217 -30.21 -12.68 24.24
N SER A 218 -30.88 -12.64 25.39
CA SER A 218 -32.31 -12.90 25.54
C SER A 218 -33.21 -11.71 25.21
N GLU A 219 -32.66 -10.52 24.97
CA GLU A 219 -33.43 -9.34 24.63
C GLU A 219 -33.87 -9.36 23.16
N PRO A 220 -35.07 -8.81 22.85
CA PRO A 220 -35.52 -8.72 21.47
C PRO A 220 -34.58 -7.84 20.65
N SER A 221 -34.33 -8.25 19.40
CA SER A 221 -33.51 -7.47 18.47
C SER A 221 -34.14 -6.10 18.21
N PRO A 222 -33.34 -5.02 18.15
CA PRO A 222 -33.82 -3.71 17.72
C PRO A 222 -34.37 -3.79 16.30
N LYS A 223 -35.42 -3.03 16.00
CA LYS A 223 -36.03 -3.00 14.67
C LYS A 223 -35.98 -1.61 14.06
N ALA A 224 -35.91 -1.58 12.74
CA ALA A 224 -36.05 -0.33 11.99
C ALA A 224 -37.40 0.32 12.28
N GLY A 225 -37.41 1.64 12.44
CA GLY A 225 -38.59 2.44 12.76
C GLY A 225 -39.02 2.40 14.23
N GLU A 226 -38.49 1.49 15.05
CA GLU A 226 -38.83 1.39 16.48
C GLU A 226 -37.87 2.22 17.33
N ARG A 227 -38.41 3.07 18.21
CA ARG A 227 -37.63 3.95 19.08
C ARG A 227 -36.92 3.13 20.17
N ILE A 228 -35.61 3.30 20.30
CA ILE A 228 -34.78 2.67 21.33
C ILE A 228 -34.04 3.73 22.17
N LEU A 229 -33.92 3.49 23.47
CA LEU A 229 -33.13 4.32 24.38
C LEU A 229 -31.70 3.77 24.47
N CYS A 230 -30.74 4.51 23.91
CA CYS A 230 -29.32 4.20 24.01
C CYS A 230 -28.73 4.93 25.23
N ARG A 231 -27.96 4.20 26.05
CA ARG A 231 -27.32 4.75 27.25
C ARG A 231 -25.83 4.45 27.21
N HIS A 232 -25.02 5.43 27.60
CA HIS A 232 -23.60 5.20 27.82
C HIS A 232 -23.44 4.26 29.03
N PRO A 233 -22.58 3.23 28.94
CA PRO A 233 -22.49 2.19 29.97
C PRO A 233 -22.08 2.69 31.36
N PHE A 234 -21.37 3.82 31.43
CA PHE A 234 -20.79 4.35 32.68
C PHE A 234 -21.13 5.81 33.00
N ILE A 235 -21.78 6.53 32.09
CA ILE A 235 -22.04 7.98 32.27
C ILE A 235 -23.54 8.17 32.16
N GLU A 236 -24.22 8.22 33.29
CA GLU A 236 -25.69 8.20 33.36
C GLU A 236 -26.35 9.36 32.59
N SER A 237 -25.71 10.53 32.59
CA SER A 237 -26.19 11.72 31.87
C SER A 237 -26.11 11.57 30.35
N LYS A 238 -25.29 10.64 29.83
CA LYS A 238 -25.15 10.39 28.39
C LYS A 238 -26.15 9.32 27.94
N ARG A 239 -27.26 9.79 27.40
CA ARG A 239 -28.31 8.95 26.83
C ARG A 239 -28.99 9.65 25.66
N ALA A 240 -29.46 8.87 24.70
CA ALA A 240 -30.14 9.38 23.51
C ALA A 240 -31.24 8.42 23.09
N TYR A 241 -32.34 8.95 22.57
CA TYR A 241 -33.31 8.14 21.84
C TYR A 241 -32.91 8.09 20.37
N VAL A 242 -32.93 6.88 19.80
CA VAL A 242 -32.61 6.62 18.40
C VAL A 242 -33.80 5.92 17.75
N VAL A 243 -34.15 6.32 16.54
CA VAL A 243 -35.10 5.62 15.67
C VAL A 243 -34.33 5.17 14.43
N PRO A 244 -33.77 3.94 14.43
CA PRO A 244 -32.93 3.48 13.34
C PRO A 244 -33.75 3.28 12.07
N GLN A 245 -33.17 3.60 10.92
CA GLN A 245 -33.75 3.22 9.61
C GLN A 245 -33.23 1.85 9.15
N HIS A 246 -32.05 1.48 9.61
CA HIS A 246 -31.46 0.17 9.37
C HIS A 246 -30.73 -0.29 10.64
N VAL A 247 -30.74 -1.60 10.87
CA VAL A 247 -30.13 -2.27 12.02
C VAL A 247 -29.26 -3.40 11.48
N GLU A 248 -27.96 -3.37 11.77
CA GLU A 248 -27.02 -4.43 11.40
C GLU A 248 -26.58 -5.18 12.67
N GLU A 249 -26.70 -6.50 12.69
CA GLU A 249 -26.08 -7.32 13.75
C GLU A 249 -24.59 -7.53 13.46
N LEU A 250 -23.73 -7.16 14.41
CA LEU A 250 -22.28 -7.08 14.21
C LEU A 250 -21.56 -8.40 14.45
N LEU A 251 -22.10 -9.25 15.34
CA LEU A 251 -21.48 -10.53 15.70
C LEU A 251 -22.09 -11.66 14.88
N GLN A 252 -21.26 -12.34 14.09
CA GLN A 252 -21.67 -13.50 13.30
C GLN A 252 -21.13 -14.79 13.93
N TYR A 253 -21.96 -15.83 13.92
CA TYR A 253 -21.63 -17.12 14.48
C TYR A 253 -20.89 -17.99 13.46
N TYR A 254 -19.57 -18.15 13.63
CA TYR A 254 -18.72 -18.91 12.71
C TYR A 254 -18.47 -20.36 13.13
N TRP A 255 -18.44 -20.63 14.44
CA TRP A 255 -18.12 -21.96 14.94
C TRP A 255 -18.90 -22.28 16.22
N PRO A 256 -19.60 -23.43 16.26
CA PRO A 256 -20.32 -23.86 17.46
C PRO A 256 -19.49 -24.36 18.63
N GLY A 257 -18.18 -24.54 18.46
CA GLY A 257 -17.31 -25.05 19.51
C GLY A 257 -17.36 -26.58 19.69
N THR A 258 -18.21 -27.27 18.91
CA THR A 258 -18.25 -28.74 18.84
C THR A 258 -17.70 -29.23 17.50
N SER A 259 -17.13 -30.44 17.47
CA SER A 259 -16.66 -31.12 16.25
C SER A 259 -17.80 -31.52 15.31
N ASP A 260 -19.00 -31.70 15.85
CA ASP A 260 -20.09 -32.40 15.18
C ASP A 260 -20.93 -31.50 14.27
N LYS A 261 -20.65 -30.20 14.28
CA LYS A 261 -21.33 -29.22 13.46
C LYS A 261 -20.31 -28.51 12.57
N PRO A 262 -20.58 -28.39 11.25
CA PRO A 262 -19.66 -27.73 10.33
C PRO A 262 -19.50 -26.25 10.71
N ARG A 263 -18.31 -25.73 10.46
CA ARG A 263 -18.01 -24.29 10.58
C ARG A 263 -18.73 -23.54 9.45
N ALA A 264 -19.11 -22.30 9.71
CA ALA A 264 -19.55 -21.41 8.64
C ALA A 264 -18.38 -21.11 7.70
N GLU A 265 -18.68 -20.95 6.41
CA GLU A 265 -17.69 -20.57 5.42
C GLU A 265 -17.14 -19.16 5.70
N LEU A 266 -15.82 -19.02 5.69
CA LEU A 266 -15.18 -17.72 5.87
C LEU A 266 -15.26 -16.92 4.57
N PRO A 267 -15.52 -15.60 4.63
CA PRO A 267 -15.52 -14.77 3.43
C PRO A 267 -14.12 -14.74 2.78
N SER A 268 -14.07 -14.66 1.46
CA SER A 268 -12.82 -14.48 0.72
C SER A 268 -12.15 -13.14 1.05
N LEU A 269 -10.83 -13.05 0.83
CA LEU A 269 -10.06 -11.81 1.03
C LEU A 269 -10.64 -10.63 0.24
N GLU A 270 -11.12 -10.87 -0.98
CA GLU A 270 -11.75 -9.84 -1.81
C GLU A 270 -13.06 -9.32 -1.20
N LYS A 271 -13.89 -10.21 -0.64
CA LYS A 271 -15.12 -9.84 0.06
C LYS A 271 -14.80 -9.06 1.33
N ILE A 272 -13.79 -9.46 2.10
CA ILE A 272 -13.34 -8.75 3.31
C ILE A 272 -12.84 -7.34 2.94
N ARG A 273 -11.98 -7.22 1.91
CA ARG A 273 -11.47 -5.94 1.42
C ARG A 273 -12.62 -5.04 0.96
N SER A 274 -13.51 -5.55 0.13
CA SER A 274 -14.66 -4.80 -0.40
C SER A 274 -15.57 -4.31 0.72
N ARG A 275 -15.85 -5.17 1.71
CA ARG A 275 -16.62 -4.77 2.91
C ARG A 275 -15.91 -3.66 3.67
N CYS A 276 -14.60 -3.74 3.88
CA CYS A 276 -13.83 -2.71 4.58
C CYS A 276 -13.95 -1.35 3.87
N MET A 277 -13.72 -1.31 2.55
CA MET A 277 -13.80 -0.09 1.76
C MET A 277 -15.22 0.52 1.82
N GLN A 278 -16.26 -0.29 1.59
CA GLN A 278 -17.65 0.15 1.68
C GLN A 278 -18.03 0.67 3.07
N GLN A 279 -17.50 0.08 4.14
CA GLN A 279 -17.77 0.53 5.51
C GLN A 279 -17.06 1.86 5.79
N LEU A 280 -15.84 2.07 5.29
CA LEU A 280 -15.14 3.35 5.41
C LEU A 280 -15.87 4.48 4.69
N GLU A 281 -16.42 4.22 3.50
CA GLU A 281 -17.23 5.19 2.73
C GLU A 281 -18.54 5.57 3.46
N LYS A 282 -19.10 4.63 4.23
CA LYS A 282 -20.30 4.84 5.04
C LYS A 282 -20.02 5.53 6.37
N LEU A 283 -18.77 5.77 6.75
CA LEU A 283 -18.47 6.53 7.96
C LEU A 283 -18.65 8.01 7.71
N ARG A 284 -19.09 8.73 8.73
CA ARG A 284 -19.18 10.19 8.64
C ARG A 284 -17.79 10.81 8.48
N PRO A 285 -17.63 11.84 7.63
CA PRO A 285 -16.33 12.50 7.39
C PRO A 285 -15.63 12.97 8.68
N ASP A 286 -16.39 13.38 9.69
CA ASP A 286 -15.86 13.89 10.95
C ASP A 286 -15.24 12.80 11.86
N HIS A 287 -15.56 11.52 11.63
CA HIS A 287 -14.95 10.38 12.31
C HIS A 287 -13.65 9.89 11.63
N ILE A 288 -13.50 10.12 10.32
CA ILE A 288 -12.36 9.61 9.52
C ILE A 288 -11.27 10.65 9.27
N ARG A 289 -11.43 11.89 9.74
CA ARG A 289 -10.39 12.91 9.65
C ARG A 289 -9.13 12.47 10.41
N ARG A 290 -7.97 12.71 9.80
CA ARG A 290 -6.66 12.30 10.37
C ARG A 290 -6.30 13.07 11.65
N LEU A 291 -6.74 14.32 11.75
CA LEU A 291 -6.47 15.20 12.87
C LEU A 291 -7.71 15.34 13.76
N ASN A 292 -7.57 14.97 15.04
CA ASN A 292 -8.59 15.09 16.08
C ASN A 292 -9.98 14.52 15.69
N PRO A 293 -10.10 13.26 15.22
CA PRO A 293 -11.40 12.70 14.82
C PRO A 293 -12.45 12.81 15.93
N HIS A 294 -13.71 13.08 15.56
CA HIS A 294 -14.80 13.05 16.52
C HIS A 294 -14.96 11.62 17.04
N ARG A 295 -15.05 11.47 18.38
CA ARG A 295 -15.27 10.16 19.00
C ARG A 295 -16.67 9.67 18.64
N THR A 296 -16.76 8.45 18.15
CA THR A 296 -18.01 7.69 18.07
C THR A 296 -18.65 7.66 19.45
N ARG A 297 -19.85 8.22 19.57
CA ARG A 297 -20.58 8.38 20.84
C ARG A 297 -21.38 7.14 21.20
#